data_AF-A0A1A8CLS1-F1
#
_entry.id   AF-A0A1A8CLS1-F1
#
_cell.length_a   1.000
_cell.length_b   1.000
_cell.length_c   1.000
_cell.angle_alpha   90.00
_cell.angle_beta   90.00
_cell.angle_gamma   90.00
#
_symmetry.space_group_name_H-M   'P 1'
#
loop_
_entity.id
_entity.type
_entity.pdbx_description
1 polymer ?
#
loop_
_entity_poly.entity_id
_entity_poly.type
_entity_poly.pdbx_seq_one_letter_code
_entity_poly.pdbx_strand_id
1 'polypeptide(L)'
;GTTGLTYPKFSDVTGRVKLPKESFKPSPGWTWAGDWFISPERTLLFDVDAGHMTFTEEVFENQMRLPGGQWIGMPEGYTDVNGEKAVPKDEVECPPGWVWDE
;
A
#
# COMPACT_ATOMS: atom_id res chain seq x y z
N GLY A 1 -0.70 7.02 -7.02
CA GLY A 1 0.48 6.17 -7.24
C GLY A 1 1.70 6.72 -6.52
N THR A 2 2.05 6.16 -5.37
CA THR A 2 3.19 6.55 -4.51
C THR A 2 4.40 5.63 -4.67
N THR A 3 4.40 4.78 -5.72
CA THR A 3 5.40 3.73 -5.99
C THR A 3 6.86 4.23 -6.04
N GLY A 4 7.08 5.55 -6.13
CA GLY A 4 8.41 6.18 -6.11
C GLY A 4 8.91 6.70 -4.76
N LEU A 5 8.11 6.64 -3.68
CA LEU A 5 8.47 7.19 -2.36
C LEU A 5 8.81 6.11 -1.31
N THR A 6 8.63 4.84 -1.64
CA THR A 6 8.76 3.75 -0.68
C THR A 6 10.19 3.22 -0.63
N TYR A 7 10.75 3.08 0.58
CA TYR A 7 12.07 2.49 0.79
C TYR A 7 11.99 0.96 0.94
N PRO A 8 13.02 0.20 0.53
CA PRO A 8 13.10 -1.22 0.86
C PRO A 8 13.07 -1.44 2.38
N LYS A 9 12.35 -2.47 2.84
CA LYS A 9 12.27 -2.84 4.28
C LYS A 9 13.65 -3.03 4.93
N PHE A 10 14.64 -3.45 4.15
CA PHE A 10 16.03 -3.55 4.55
C PHE A 10 16.91 -3.06 3.39
N SER A 11 17.82 -2.15 3.68
CA SER A 11 18.71 -1.56 2.69
C SER A 11 20.10 -1.27 3.24
N ASP A 12 21.02 -0.95 2.35
CA ASP A 12 22.27 -0.31 2.71
C ASP A 12 22.04 1.08 3.34
N VAL A 13 23.13 1.72 3.79
CA VAL A 13 23.10 3.05 4.43
C VAL A 13 22.52 4.15 3.53
N THR A 14 22.53 3.97 2.20
CA THR A 14 21.95 4.94 1.26
C THR A 14 20.44 4.81 1.10
N GLY A 15 19.83 3.73 1.59
CA GLY A 15 18.39 3.50 1.43
C GLY A 15 17.98 2.94 0.07
N ARG A 16 18.93 2.73 -0.87
CA ARG A 16 18.61 2.44 -2.28
C ARG A 16 18.78 0.98 -2.64
N VAL A 17 19.74 0.30 -2.02
CA VAL A 17 20.06 -1.09 -2.36
C VAL A 17 19.27 -2.00 -1.43
N LYS A 18 18.27 -2.70 -1.96
CA LYS A 18 17.53 -3.72 -1.22
C LYS A 18 18.45 -4.89 -0.86
N LEU A 19 18.47 -5.26 0.42
CA LEU A 19 19.30 -6.34 0.95
C LEU A 19 18.46 -7.27 1.85
N PRO A 20 18.80 -8.57 1.97
CA PRO A 20 18.20 -9.45 2.99
C PRO A 20 18.59 -9.02 4.40
N LYS A 21 17.72 -9.19 5.40
CA LYS A 21 18.04 -8.86 6.81
C LYS A 21 19.27 -9.62 7.32
N GLU A 22 19.50 -10.84 6.81
CA GLU A 22 20.57 -11.75 7.23
C GLU A 22 21.95 -11.31 6.71
N SER A 23 21.98 -10.37 5.75
CA SER A 23 23.22 -9.83 5.20
C SER A 23 23.88 -8.79 6.12
N PHE A 24 23.15 -8.22 7.08
CA PHE A 24 23.71 -7.31 8.08
C PHE A 24 24.34 -8.13 9.21
N LYS A 25 25.67 -8.09 9.28
CA LYS A 25 26.47 -8.77 10.31
C LYS A 25 27.49 -7.80 10.89
N PRO A 26 27.83 -7.88 12.19
CA PRO A 26 28.89 -7.07 12.76
C PRO A 26 30.22 -7.38 12.05
N SER A 27 31.05 -6.36 11.87
CA SER A 27 32.42 -6.56 11.42
C SER A 27 33.23 -7.37 12.44
N PRO A 28 34.36 -7.99 12.06
CA PRO A 28 35.19 -8.73 12.99
C PRO A 28 35.55 -7.90 14.24
N GLY A 29 35.30 -8.47 15.43
CA GLY A 29 35.53 -7.80 16.71
C GLY A 29 34.39 -6.88 17.20
N TRP A 30 33.33 -6.71 16.43
CA TRP A 30 32.14 -5.94 16.83
C TRP A 30 31.00 -6.85 17.29
N THR A 31 30.19 -6.35 18.20
CA THR A 31 28.92 -6.96 18.61
C THR A 31 27.78 -5.98 18.39
N TRP A 32 26.56 -6.49 18.21
CA TRP A 32 25.38 -5.64 18.20
C TRP A 32 25.20 -4.97 19.56
N ALA A 33 24.71 -3.72 19.54
CA ALA A 33 24.36 -3.00 20.75
C ALA A 33 23.11 -3.58 21.45
N GLY A 34 22.30 -4.35 20.71
CA GLY A 34 21.08 -4.99 21.19
C GLY A 34 20.32 -5.63 20.03
N ASP A 35 19.08 -6.04 20.31
CA ASP A 35 18.19 -6.57 19.29
C ASP A 35 17.77 -5.51 18.27
N TRP A 36 17.35 -5.98 17.09
CA TRP A 36 16.75 -5.11 16.08
C TRP A 36 15.43 -4.54 16.60
N PHE A 37 15.30 -3.22 16.51
CA PHE A 37 14.04 -2.52 16.81
C PHE A 37 13.67 -1.59 15.66
N ILE A 38 12.38 -1.30 15.53
CA ILE A 38 11.87 -0.31 14.59
C ILE A 38 12.07 1.06 15.26
N SER A 39 12.74 1.99 14.58
CA SER A 39 12.89 3.38 15.03
C SER A 39 11.90 4.25 14.24
N PRO A 40 10.72 4.56 14.79
CA PRO A 40 9.65 5.25 14.06
C PRO A 40 10.11 6.63 13.57
N GLU A 41 10.94 7.32 14.35
CA GLU A 41 11.46 8.65 14.03
C GLU A 41 12.28 8.69 12.74
N ARG A 42 12.92 7.57 12.36
CA ARG A 42 13.75 7.47 11.16
C ARG A 42 12.96 7.02 9.93
N THR A 43 11.79 6.43 10.13
CA THR A 43 10.93 5.91 9.05
C THR A 43 9.67 6.77 8.83
N LEU A 44 9.35 7.70 9.75
CA LEU A 44 8.14 8.52 9.70
C LEU A 44 7.95 9.28 8.37
N LEU A 45 9.06 9.67 7.72
CA LEU A 45 9.06 10.40 6.44
C LEU A 45 9.08 9.48 5.21
N PHE A 46 9.23 8.17 5.41
CA PHE A 46 9.48 7.20 4.36
C PHE A 46 8.47 6.05 4.35
N ASP A 47 7.51 6.09 5.26
CA ASP A 47 6.34 5.22 5.21
C ASP A 47 5.50 5.55 3.97
N VAL A 48 4.78 4.56 3.44
CA VAL A 48 3.93 4.71 2.25
C VAL A 48 2.93 5.86 2.42
N ASP A 49 2.52 6.07 3.67
CA ASP A 49 1.52 7.04 4.10
C ASP A 49 2.14 8.22 4.89
N ALA A 50 3.47 8.39 4.82
CA ALA A 50 4.18 9.47 5.52
C ALA A 50 3.61 10.86 5.16
N GLY A 51 2.87 11.47 6.09
CA GLY A 51 2.24 12.77 5.91
C GLY A 51 0.85 12.75 5.26
N HIS A 52 0.34 11.58 4.89
CA HIS A 52 -1.06 11.42 4.46
C HIS A 52 -1.89 10.91 5.64
N MET A 53 -2.83 11.74 6.09
CA MET A 53 -3.78 11.38 7.15
C MET A 53 -5.15 10.95 6.60
N THR A 54 -5.35 11.10 5.29
CA THR A 54 -6.65 10.89 4.62
C THR A 54 -6.41 10.29 3.25
N PHE A 55 -7.18 9.28 2.90
CA PHE A 55 -7.19 8.65 1.57
C PHE A 55 -8.63 8.41 1.13
N THR A 56 -8.91 8.59 -0.16
CA THR A 56 -10.20 8.27 -0.75
C THR A 56 -10.06 6.97 -1.54
N GLU A 57 -10.75 5.92 -1.09
CA GLU A 57 -10.86 4.67 -1.82
C GLU A 57 -11.98 4.77 -2.87
N GLU A 58 -11.72 4.31 -4.10
CA GLU A 58 -12.63 4.46 -5.25
C GLU A 58 -12.93 3.11 -5.89
N VAL A 59 -14.22 2.78 -6.03
CA VAL A 59 -14.72 1.61 -6.76
C VAL A 59 -15.87 2.04 -7.68
N PHE A 60 -15.90 1.56 -8.91
CA PHE A 60 -16.89 1.90 -9.92
C PHE A 60 -17.88 0.77 -10.11
N GLU A 61 -19.17 1.03 -9.86
CA GLU A 61 -20.24 0.08 -10.20
C GLU A 61 -20.60 0.20 -11.68
N ASN A 62 -20.51 -0.91 -12.43
CA ASN A 62 -20.70 -0.95 -13.87
C ASN A 62 -22.00 -1.65 -14.27
N GLN A 63 -22.74 -0.99 -15.17
CA GLN A 63 -23.92 -1.53 -15.83
C GLN A 63 -23.76 -1.36 -17.34
N MET A 64 -24.41 -2.21 -18.14
CA MET A 64 -24.48 -2.06 -19.59
C MET A 64 -25.91 -1.93 -20.08
N ARG A 65 -26.10 -1.31 -21.25
CA ARG A 65 -27.35 -1.36 -22.00
C ARG A 65 -27.10 -1.28 -23.49
N LEU A 66 -28.02 -1.84 -24.27
CA LEU A 66 -28.12 -1.54 -25.70
C LEU A 66 -28.79 -0.17 -25.91
N PRO A 67 -28.58 0.50 -27.06
CA PRO A 67 -29.31 1.72 -27.39
C PRO A 67 -30.84 1.49 -27.30
N GLY A 68 -31.51 2.27 -26.46
CA GLY A 68 -32.95 2.13 -26.19
C GLY A 68 -33.35 1.01 -25.22
N GLY A 69 -32.40 0.22 -24.72
CA GLY A 69 -32.63 -0.86 -23.75
C GLY A 69 -32.55 -0.43 -22.28
N GLN A 70 -32.93 -1.35 -21.40
CA GLN A 70 -32.75 -1.20 -19.95
C GLN A 70 -31.29 -1.48 -19.54
N TRP A 71 -30.86 -0.87 -18.44
CA TRP A 71 -29.59 -1.18 -17.81
C TRP A 71 -29.63 -2.58 -17.20
N ILE A 72 -28.57 -3.34 -17.45
CA ILE A 72 -28.34 -4.66 -16.85
C ILE A 72 -26.99 -4.65 -16.14
N GLY A 73 -26.89 -5.40 -15.04
CA GLY A 73 -25.64 -5.56 -14.30
C GLY A 73 -24.56 -6.23 -15.15
N MET A 74 -23.31 -5.84 -14.93
CA MET A 74 -22.14 -6.49 -15.54
C MET A 74 -21.72 -7.73 -14.74
N PRO A 75 -21.13 -8.76 -15.39
CA PRO A 75 -20.49 -9.87 -14.68
C PRO A 75 -19.36 -9.41 -13.73
N GLU A 76 -18.61 -8.39 -14.15
CA GLU A 76 -17.69 -7.63 -13.29
C GLU A 76 -18.37 -6.31 -12.91
N GLY A 77 -19.33 -6.43 -11.98
CA GLY A 77 -20.14 -5.30 -11.53
C GLY A 77 -19.36 -4.18 -10.86
N TYR A 78 -18.11 -4.43 -10.44
CA TYR A 78 -17.25 -3.45 -9.77
C TYR A 78 -15.83 -3.47 -10.37
N THR A 79 -15.30 -2.29 -10.71
CA THR A 79 -13.94 -2.11 -11.24
C THR A 79 -13.22 -0.94 -10.60
N ASP A 80 -11.91 -0.85 -10.81
CA ASP A 80 -11.15 0.39 -10.65
C ASP A 80 -11.39 1.36 -11.84
N VAL A 81 -10.72 2.51 -11.81
CA VAL A 81 -10.80 3.53 -12.86
C VAL A 81 -10.27 3.06 -14.22
N ASN A 82 -9.42 2.04 -14.25
CA ASN A 82 -8.83 1.46 -15.45
C ASN A 82 -9.68 0.32 -16.03
N GLY A 83 -10.76 -0.06 -15.35
CA GLY A 83 -11.61 -1.20 -15.72
C GLY A 83 -11.09 -2.55 -15.23
N GLU A 84 -10.09 -2.57 -14.34
CA GLU A 84 -9.65 -3.79 -13.69
C GLU A 84 -10.64 -4.19 -12.59
N LYS A 85 -10.90 -5.49 -12.46
CA LYS A 85 -11.87 -6.00 -11.49
C LYS A 85 -11.53 -5.57 -10.06
N ALA A 86 -12.53 -5.03 -9.37
CA ALA A 86 -12.45 -4.66 -7.96
C ALA A 86 -13.48 -5.46 -7.12
N VAL A 87 -13.36 -5.37 -5.79
CA VAL A 87 -14.38 -5.90 -4.88
C VAL A 87 -15.58 -4.94 -4.82
N PRO A 88 -16.79 -5.41 -4.49
CA PRO A 88 -17.93 -4.54 -4.23
C PRO A 88 -17.61 -3.50 -3.15
N LYS A 89 -18.20 -2.30 -3.26
CA LYS A 89 -17.97 -1.20 -2.29
C LYS A 89 -18.19 -1.61 -0.83
N ASP A 90 -19.15 -2.50 -0.58
CA ASP A 90 -19.53 -2.97 0.77
C ASP A 90 -18.57 -4.04 1.31
N GLU A 91 -17.66 -4.56 0.48
CA GLU A 91 -16.63 -5.56 0.80
C GLU A 91 -15.22 -4.95 0.84
N VAL A 92 -15.08 -3.64 0.63
CA VAL A 92 -13.79 -2.95 0.70
C VAL A 92 -13.35 -2.86 2.16
N GLU A 93 -12.24 -3.53 2.48
CA GLU A 93 -11.66 -3.51 3.83
C GLU A 93 -10.74 -2.31 4.03
N CYS A 94 -10.89 -1.63 5.17
CA CYS A 94 -9.95 -0.59 5.57
C CYS A 94 -8.59 -1.21 5.92
N PRO A 95 -7.46 -0.70 5.38
CA PRO A 95 -6.15 -1.24 5.70
C PRO A 95 -5.81 -1.18 7.20
N PRO A 96 -4.95 -2.07 7.73
CA PRO A 96 -4.55 -2.03 9.14
C PRO A 96 -3.93 -0.67 9.52
N GLY A 97 -4.47 -0.04 10.57
CA GLY A 97 -4.03 1.28 11.03
C GLY A 97 -4.82 2.46 10.44
N TRP A 98 -5.70 2.20 9.47
CA TRP A 98 -6.64 3.18 8.93
C TRP A 98 -8.04 2.97 9.53
N VAL A 99 -8.84 4.02 9.50
CA VAL A 99 -10.26 4.00 9.83
C VAL A 99 -11.03 4.71 8.73
N TRP A 100 -12.23 4.23 8.40
CA TRP A 100 -13.13 4.96 7.52
C TRP A 100 -13.56 6.27 8.17
N ASP A 101 -13.59 7.34 7.38
CA ASP A 101 -14.19 8.61 7.80
C ASP A 101 -15.73 8.46 7.87
N GLU A 102 -16.39 9.21 8.75
CA GLU A 102 -17.86 9.15 8.96
C GLU A 102 -18.66 9.91 7.88
#